data_AF-A0A2V2RYB8-F1
#
_entry.id   AF-A0A2V2RYB8-F1
#
_cell.length_a   1.000
_cell.length_b   1.000
_cell.length_c   1.000
_cell.angle_alpha   90.00
_cell.angle_beta   90.00
_cell.angle_gamma   90.00
#
_symmetry.space_group_name_H-M   'P 1'
#
loop_
_entity.id
_entity.type
_entity.pdbx_description
1 polymer ?
#
loop_
_entity_poly.entity_id
_entity_poly.type
_entity_poly.pdbx_seq_one_letter_code
_entity_poly.pdbx_strand_id
1 'polypeptide(L)'
;MIIIFDFDGTLFNTLPVYFDIKRNRISSQRDVLFWHKQFINRRRASLGEYAEEWKFLFKRCDGQQIYIISESPHQVLIFYLDTFGLKPYVSGLFGQQLSQDGSRYRTIEKLLLTRKLAWLISDNPLDLLLRYTTLNIIDARGFYSGGISVFRQKLVNLEKTIFGNCTAVSV
;
A
#
# COMPACT_ATOMS: atom_id res chain seq x y z
N MET A 1 1.38 -16.34 -5.58
CA MET A 1 1.27 -15.11 -6.41
C MET A 1 1.85 -13.95 -5.61
N ILE A 2 2.21 -12.86 -6.29
CA ILE A 2 2.73 -11.63 -5.67
C ILE A 2 1.61 -10.59 -5.58
N ILE A 3 1.54 -9.86 -4.47
CA ILE A 3 0.65 -8.70 -4.33
C ILE A 3 1.51 -7.53 -3.84
N ILE A 4 1.50 -6.43 -4.58
CA ILE A 4 2.25 -5.22 -4.31
C ILE A 4 1.23 -4.14 -3.95
N PHE A 5 1.39 -3.54 -2.79
CA PHE A 5 0.60 -2.38 -2.37
C PHE A 5 1.48 -1.13 -2.39
N ASP A 6 0.98 -0.07 -3.00
CA ASP A 6 1.44 1.27 -2.65
C ASP A 6 1.05 1.60 -1.20
N PHE A 7 1.80 2.48 -0.56
CA PHE A 7 1.56 2.83 0.84
C PHE A 7 0.72 4.10 0.99
N ASP A 8 1.18 5.19 0.40
CA ASP A 8 0.67 6.54 0.61
C ASP A 8 -0.56 6.78 -0.25
N GLY A 9 -1.74 6.96 0.35
CA GLY A 9 -3.00 7.12 -0.37
C GLY A 9 -3.68 5.81 -0.75
N THR A 10 -2.95 4.68 -0.67
CA THR A 10 -3.45 3.32 -0.84
C THR A 10 -3.66 2.59 0.50
N LEU A 11 -2.59 2.18 1.20
CA LEU A 11 -2.72 1.49 2.50
C LEU A 11 -3.11 2.41 3.64
N PHE A 12 -2.69 3.68 3.58
CA PHE A 12 -3.08 4.69 4.54
C PHE A 12 -3.29 6.04 3.86
N ASN A 13 -4.29 6.81 4.29
CA ASN A 13 -4.43 8.19 3.87
C ASN A 13 -3.39 9.09 4.56
N THR A 14 -2.19 9.17 3.99
CA THR A 14 -1.07 9.99 4.49
C THR A 14 -1.02 11.39 3.89
N LEU A 15 -1.93 11.71 2.96
CA LEU A 15 -1.99 13.02 2.31
C LEU A 15 -2.01 14.20 3.30
N PRO A 16 -2.77 14.17 4.42
CA PRO A 16 -2.76 15.27 5.38
C PRO A 16 -1.40 15.54 6.00
N VAL A 17 -0.66 14.50 6.41
CA VAL A 17 0.68 14.67 7.00
C VAL A 17 1.72 15.06 5.96
N TYR A 18 1.56 14.59 4.72
CA TYR A 18 2.41 15.03 3.61
C TYR A 18 2.28 16.52 3.33
N PHE A 19 1.05 17.07 3.36
CA PHE A 19 0.83 18.51 3.23
C PHE A 19 1.50 19.30 4.37
N ASP A 20 1.40 18.81 5.61
CA ASP A 20 2.06 19.45 6.76
C ASP A 20 3.59 19.44 6.63
N ILE A 21 4.19 18.32 6.24
CA ILE A 21 5.64 18.17 6.01
C ILE A 21 6.10 19.17 4.93
N LYS A 22 5.41 19.22 3.79
CA LYS A 22 5.74 20.14 2.69
C LYS A 22 5.61 21.60 3.09
N ARG A 23 4.50 21.97 3.73
CA ARG A 23 4.22 23.35 4.17
C ARG A 23 5.31 23.85 5.12
N ASN A 24 5.76 22.99 6.04
CA ASN A 24 6.79 23.33 7.02
C ASN A 24 8.22 23.09 6.52
N ARG A 25 8.40 22.75 5.23
CA ARG A 25 9.71 22.49 4.58
C ARG A 25 10.57 21.48 5.34
N ILE A 26 9.92 20.47 5.91
CA ILE A 26 10.59 19.43 6.68
C ILE A 26 11.26 18.46 5.72
N SER A 27 12.58 18.29 5.85
CA SER A 27 13.39 17.45 4.94
C SER A 27 14.18 16.36 5.66
N SER A 28 14.41 16.48 6.97
CA SER A 28 15.17 15.46 7.71
C SER A 28 14.32 14.21 7.93
N GLN A 29 14.91 13.02 7.78
CA GLN A 29 14.19 11.75 7.99
C GLN A 29 13.62 11.64 9.42
N ARG A 30 14.36 12.16 10.42
CA ARG A 30 13.94 12.18 11.83
C ARG A 30 12.67 13.01 12.02
N ASP A 31 12.64 14.21 11.44
CA ASP A 31 11.51 15.11 11.58
C ASP A 31 10.30 14.61 10.79
N VAL A 32 10.51 14.09 9.58
CA VAL A 32 9.45 13.40 8.81
C VAL A 32 8.80 12.31 9.66
N LEU A 33 9.59 11.42 10.26
CA LEU A 33 9.05 10.38 11.14
C LEU A 33 8.32 10.97 12.36
N PHE A 34 8.83 12.04 12.95
CA PHE A 34 8.15 12.73 14.05
C PHE A 34 6.76 13.24 13.65
N TRP A 35 6.63 13.88 12.48
CA TRP A 35 5.35 14.38 11.98
C TRP A 35 4.35 13.24 11.73
N HIS A 36 4.80 12.12 11.16
CA HIS A 36 3.99 10.92 11.02
C HIS A 36 3.53 10.34 12.37
N LYS A 37 4.41 10.29 13.38
CA LYS A 37 4.05 9.87 14.75
C LYS A 37 2.96 10.76 15.34
N GLN A 38 3.09 12.08 15.22
CA GLN A 38 2.09 13.02 15.70
C GLN A 38 0.76 12.85 14.97
N PHE A 39 0.79 12.65 13.65
CA PHE A 39 -0.41 12.40 12.86
C PHE A 39 -1.14 11.13 13.31
N ILE A 40 -0.42 10.00 13.48
CA ILE A 40 -1.04 8.77 13.99
C ILE A 40 -1.64 9.00 15.37
N ASN A 41 -0.92 9.63 16.30
CA ASN A 41 -1.44 9.85 17.65
C ASN A 41 -2.77 10.62 17.65
N ARG A 42 -2.92 11.61 16.77
CA ARG A 42 -4.16 12.40 16.63
C ARG A 42 -5.29 11.67 15.91
N ARG A 43 -4.96 10.67 15.07
CA ARG A 43 -5.91 9.97 14.19
C ARG A 43 -6.00 8.48 14.48
N ARG A 44 -5.49 8.02 15.64
CA ARG A 44 -5.24 6.60 15.92
C ARG A 44 -6.48 5.76 15.78
N ALA A 45 -7.62 6.20 16.33
CA ALA A 45 -8.88 5.49 16.26
C ALA A 45 -9.33 5.32 14.79
N SER A 46 -9.44 6.43 14.04
CA SER A 46 -9.85 6.38 12.64
C SER A 46 -8.92 5.55 11.77
N LEU A 47 -7.59 5.72 11.88
CA LEU A 47 -6.63 4.94 11.10
C LEU A 47 -6.66 3.45 11.48
N GLY A 48 -6.91 3.16 12.76
CA GLY A 48 -7.08 1.80 13.25
C GLY A 48 -8.25 1.08 12.58
N GLU A 49 -9.39 1.75 12.40
CA GLU A 49 -10.55 1.15 11.72
C GLU A 49 -10.21 0.70 10.28
N TYR A 50 -9.56 1.56 9.48
CA TYR A 50 -9.11 1.17 8.14
C TYR A 50 -8.05 0.06 8.17
N ALA A 51 -7.16 0.08 9.17
CA ALA A 51 -6.14 -0.94 9.30
C ALA A 51 -6.71 -2.32 9.67
N GLU A 52 -7.79 -2.39 10.46
CA GLU A 52 -8.46 -3.65 10.75
C GLU A 52 -9.08 -4.27 9.49
N GLU A 53 -9.64 -3.46 8.60
CA GLU A 53 -10.14 -3.97 7.31
C GLU A 53 -9.00 -4.47 6.41
N TRP A 54 -7.85 -3.79 6.42
CA TRP A 54 -6.65 -4.29 5.74
C TRP A 54 -6.14 -5.59 6.33
N LYS A 55 -6.11 -5.74 7.66
CA LYS A 55 -5.74 -7.00 8.31
C LYS A 55 -6.63 -8.14 7.87
N PHE A 56 -7.93 -7.88 7.75
CA PHE A 56 -8.87 -8.90 7.31
C PHE A 56 -8.55 -9.38 5.90
N LEU A 57 -8.29 -8.46 4.97
CA LEU A 57 -7.85 -8.83 3.62
C LEU A 57 -6.51 -9.57 3.64
N PHE A 58 -5.51 -9.07 4.37
CA PHE A 58 -4.17 -9.67 4.44
C PHE A 58 -4.18 -11.09 5.01
N LYS A 59 -5.05 -11.39 5.99
CA LYS A 59 -5.27 -12.76 6.46
C LYS A 59 -5.82 -13.69 5.39
N ARG A 60 -6.67 -13.18 4.49
CA ARG A 60 -7.21 -13.95 3.36
C ARG A 60 -6.20 -14.15 2.24
N CYS A 61 -5.20 -13.29 2.17
CA CYS A 61 -4.05 -13.44 1.29
C CYS A 61 -3.01 -14.46 1.83
N ASP A 62 -3.37 -15.36 2.74
CA ASP A 62 -2.42 -16.34 3.29
C ASP A 62 -1.78 -17.19 2.16
N GLY A 63 -0.49 -17.46 2.30
CA GLY A 63 0.34 -18.09 1.27
C GLY A 63 0.71 -17.19 0.06
N GLN A 64 0.24 -15.94 0.00
CA GLN A 64 0.69 -14.96 -1.01
C GLN A 64 1.89 -14.16 -0.51
N GLN A 65 2.72 -13.66 -1.43
CA GLN A 65 3.83 -12.78 -1.10
C GLN A 65 3.38 -11.32 -1.21
N ILE A 66 3.19 -10.66 -0.07
CA ILE A 66 2.75 -9.27 0.02
C ILE A 66 3.98 -8.36 0.11
N TYR A 67 4.10 -7.41 -0.79
CA TYR A 67 5.13 -6.37 -0.77
C TYR A 67 4.49 -5.00 -0.64
N ILE A 68 5.16 -4.10 0.09
CA ILE A 68 4.77 -2.70 0.16
C ILE A 68 5.86 -1.85 -0.47
N ILE A 69 5.45 -0.93 -1.34
CA ILE A 69 6.33 0.01 -2.02
C ILE A 69 5.84 1.44 -1.77
N SER A 70 6.75 2.38 -1.56
CA SER A 70 6.39 3.76 -1.17
C SER A 70 7.51 4.74 -1.46
N GLU A 71 7.15 5.98 -1.76
CA GLU A 71 8.09 7.10 -1.77
C GLU A 71 8.49 7.55 -0.35
N SER A 72 7.70 7.21 0.67
CA SER A 72 7.99 7.54 2.06
C SER A 72 9.21 6.78 2.61
N PRO A 73 9.94 7.36 3.59
CA PRO A 73 11.09 6.70 4.20
C PRO A 73 10.74 5.34 4.82
N HIS A 74 11.61 4.35 4.65
CA HIS A 74 11.38 2.97 5.13
C HIS A 74 10.99 2.89 6.62
N GLN A 75 11.56 3.75 7.48
CA GLN A 75 11.22 3.82 8.90
C GLN A 75 9.76 4.26 9.16
N VAL A 76 9.19 5.11 8.29
CA VAL A 76 7.78 5.51 8.38
C VAL A 76 6.88 4.30 8.10
N LEU A 77 7.20 3.52 7.06
CA LEU A 77 6.43 2.32 6.70
C LEU A 77 6.41 1.33 7.87
N ILE A 78 7.58 1.01 8.41
CA ILE A 78 7.70 0.11 9.58
C ILE A 78 6.83 0.63 10.73
N PHE A 79 6.93 1.92 11.05
CA PHE A 79 6.20 2.50 12.16
C PHE A 79 4.68 2.34 12.03
N TYR A 80 4.09 2.59 10.86
CA TYR A 80 2.65 2.37 10.65
C TYR A 80 2.28 0.90 10.76
N LEU A 81 3.03 0.03 10.09
CA LEU A 81 2.72 -1.40 10.03
C LEU A 81 2.85 -2.07 11.39
N ASP A 82 3.80 -1.67 12.22
CA ASP A 82 3.93 -2.14 13.59
C ASP A 82 2.81 -1.58 14.48
N THR A 83 2.58 -0.26 14.41
CA THR A 83 1.55 0.42 15.23
C THR A 83 0.17 -0.18 15.01
N PHE A 84 -0.14 -0.57 13.78
CA PHE A 84 -1.40 -1.16 13.42
C PHE A 84 -1.33 -2.68 13.25
N GLY A 85 -0.23 -3.37 13.58
CA GLY A 85 -0.16 -4.84 13.54
C GLY A 85 -0.36 -5.47 12.15
N LEU A 86 0.04 -4.79 11.08
CA LEU A 86 0.05 -5.29 9.71
C LEU A 86 1.38 -5.93 9.31
N LYS A 87 2.47 -5.61 10.02
CA LYS A 87 3.82 -6.07 9.70
C LYS A 87 3.96 -7.60 9.51
N PRO A 88 3.32 -8.47 10.32
CA PRO A 88 3.45 -9.92 10.19
C PRO A 88 2.97 -10.48 8.84
N TYR A 89 2.09 -9.77 8.12
CA TYR A 89 1.55 -10.21 6.84
C TYR A 89 2.41 -9.81 5.64
N VAL A 90 3.46 -9.01 5.85
CA VAL A 90 4.20 -8.37 4.75
C VAL A 90 5.55 -9.05 4.54
N SER A 91 5.74 -9.60 3.33
CA SER A 91 6.96 -10.30 2.89
C SER A 91 8.13 -9.36 2.60
N GLY A 92 7.88 -8.10 2.21
CA GLY A 92 8.95 -7.13 1.98
C GLY A 92 8.47 -5.68 1.96
N LEU A 93 9.35 -4.76 2.37
CA LEU A 93 9.09 -3.33 2.47
C LEU A 93 10.13 -2.53 1.70
N PHE A 94 9.70 -1.71 0.77
CA PHE A 94 10.56 -0.85 -0.04
C PHE A 94 10.15 0.61 0.13
N GLY A 95 10.87 1.33 0.98
CA GLY A 95 10.70 2.78 1.18
C GLY A 95 11.64 3.57 0.28
N GLN A 96 11.41 4.89 0.19
CA GLN A 96 12.16 5.83 -0.65
C GLN A 96 12.26 5.39 -2.12
N GLN A 97 11.22 4.70 -2.61
CA GLN A 97 11.12 4.26 -3.99
C GLN A 97 10.46 5.37 -4.81
N LEU A 98 11.25 6.37 -5.18
CA LEU A 98 10.80 7.53 -5.93
C LEU A 98 10.43 7.13 -7.36
N SER A 99 9.24 7.52 -7.82
CA SER A 99 8.84 7.26 -9.21
C SER A 99 9.68 8.08 -10.21
N GLN A 100 10.15 9.26 -9.81
CA GLN A 100 10.86 10.20 -10.68
C GLN A 100 12.27 9.73 -11.10
N ASP A 101 12.98 9.01 -10.23
CA ASP A 101 14.32 8.48 -10.52
C ASP A 101 14.29 7.02 -11.04
N GLY A 102 13.08 6.48 -11.20
CA GLY A 102 12.80 5.13 -11.65
C GLY A 102 13.17 4.02 -10.67
N SER A 103 13.59 4.34 -9.44
CA SER A 103 13.89 3.33 -8.41
C SER A 103 12.70 2.42 -8.14
N ARG A 104 11.51 3.02 -8.09
CA ARG A 104 10.23 2.32 -7.95
C ARG A 104 10.03 1.24 -9.02
N TYR A 105 10.21 1.59 -10.29
CA TYR A 105 9.99 0.66 -11.40
C TYR A 105 11.01 -0.46 -11.40
N ARG A 106 12.29 -0.15 -11.18
CA ARG A 106 13.34 -1.17 -11.08
C ARG A 106 13.05 -2.18 -9.97
N THR A 107 12.47 -1.74 -8.85
CA THR A 107 12.06 -2.63 -7.77
C THR A 107 10.88 -3.50 -8.17
N ILE A 108 9.85 -2.93 -8.83
CA ILE A 108 8.72 -3.71 -9.36
C ILE A 108 9.21 -4.75 -10.38
N GLU A 109 10.04 -4.36 -11.34
CA GLU A 109 10.62 -5.27 -12.34
C GLU A 109 11.37 -6.43 -11.69
N LYS A 110 12.20 -6.17 -10.68
CA LYS A 110 12.90 -7.21 -9.92
C LYS A 110 11.95 -8.21 -9.27
N LEU A 111 10.83 -7.75 -8.72
CA LEU A 111 9.80 -8.64 -8.16
C LEU A 111 9.15 -9.51 -9.26
N LEU A 112 8.91 -8.93 -10.44
CA LEU A 112 8.31 -9.61 -11.59
C LEU A 112 9.25 -10.61 -12.28
N LEU A 113 10.57 -10.49 -12.14
CA LEU A 113 11.55 -11.47 -12.68
C LEU A 113 11.33 -12.89 -12.16
N THR A 114 10.64 -13.04 -11.03
CA THR A 114 10.25 -14.36 -10.47
C THR A 114 9.21 -15.10 -11.33
N ARG A 115 8.71 -14.48 -12.41
CA ARG A 115 7.68 -14.99 -13.34
C ARG A 115 6.37 -15.41 -12.67
N LYS A 116 6.13 -14.95 -11.44
CA LYS A 116 4.84 -15.10 -10.77
C LYS A 116 3.87 -14.04 -11.29
N LEU A 117 2.60 -14.42 -11.41
CA LEU A 117 1.51 -13.45 -11.55
C LEU A 117 1.56 -12.47 -10.37
N ALA A 118 1.44 -11.18 -10.67
CA ALA A 118 1.47 -10.12 -9.68
C ALA A 118 0.26 -9.18 -9.82
N TRP A 119 -0.17 -8.64 -8.69
CA TRP A 119 -1.11 -7.52 -8.62
C TRP A 119 -0.42 -6.31 -8.03
N LEU A 120 -0.58 -5.13 -8.63
CA LEU A 120 -0.18 -3.85 -8.06
C LEU A 120 -1.42 -3.03 -7.74
N ILE A 121 -1.63 -2.73 -6.46
CA ILE A 121 -2.69 -1.87 -5.97
C ILE A 121 -2.04 -0.53 -5.66
N SER A 122 -2.39 0.53 -6.40
CA SER A 122 -1.73 1.82 -6.28
C SER A 122 -2.64 2.98 -6.64
N ASP A 123 -2.51 4.10 -5.94
CA ASP A 123 -3.11 5.38 -6.29
C ASP A 123 -2.11 6.32 -6.99
N ASN A 124 -0.83 5.93 -7.06
CA ASN A 124 0.20 6.69 -7.77
C ASN A 124 -0.08 6.67 -9.29
N PRO A 125 -0.29 7.83 -9.94
CA PRO A 125 -0.62 7.89 -11.37
C PRO A 125 0.42 7.23 -12.27
N LEU A 126 1.70 7.25 -11.88
CA LEU A 126 2.77 6.70 -12.70
C LEU A 126 2.80 5.17 -12.66
N ASP A 127 2.39 4.57 -11.53
CA ASP A 127 2.23 3.11 -11.45
C ASP A 127 1.15 2.60 -12.40
N LEU A 128 0.07 3.38 -12.57
CA LEU A 128 -1.06 3.02 -13.44
C LEU A 128 -0.70 3.01 -14.93
N LEU A 129 0.46 3.55 -15.30
CA LEU A 129 0.98 3.55 -16.67
C LEU A 129 1.85 2.34 -16.97
N LEU A 130 2.20 1.52 -15.96
CA LEU A 130 3.05 0.35 -16.16
C LEU A 130 2.35 -0.71 -17.01
N ARG A 131 3.12 -1.38 -17.87
CA ARG A 131 2.63 -2.43 -18.78
C ARG A 131 3.61 -3.60 -18.74
N TYR A 132 3.33 -4.57 -17.88
CA TYR A 132 4.04 -5.85 -17.86
C TYR A 132 3.04 -6.98 -18.03
N THR A 133 3.41 -8.01 -18.81
CA THR A 133 2.53 -9.15 -19.12
C THR A 133 2.09 -9.95 -17.89
N THR A 134 2.89 -9.94 -16.82
CA THR A 134 2.62 -10.64 -15.56
C THR A 134 2.09 -9.74 -14.45
N LEU A 135 1.83 -8.46 -14.73
CA LEU A 135 1.36 -7.49 -13.75
C LEU A 135 -0.05 -7.01 -14.08
N ASN A 136 -0.99 -7.30 -13.20
CA ASN A 136 -2.30 -6.65 -13.20
C ASN A 136 -2.27 -5.44 -12.27
N ILE A 137 -2.87 -4.32 -12.68
CA ILE A 137 -2.88 -3.09 -11.89
C ILE A 137 -4.32 -2.78 -11.49
N ILE A 138 -4.51 -2.48 -10.21
CA ILE A 138 -5.77 -2.03 -9.64
C ILE A 138 -5.59 -0.60 -9.17
N ASP A 139 -6.41 0.28 -9.73
CA ASP A 139 -6.46 1.70 -9.38
C ASP A 139 -7.05 1.86 -7.98
N ALA A 140 -6.23 2.38 -7.05
CA ALA A 140 -6.63 2.64 -5.67
C ALA A 140 -6.97 4.11 -5.42
N ARG A 141 -6.99 4.96 -6.46
CA ARG A 141 -7.33 6.38 -6.31
C ARG A 141 -8.70 6.53 -5.67
N GLY A 142 -8.73 7.33 -4.62
CA GLY A 142 -9.95 7.59 -3.87
C GLY A 142 -10.40 6.43 -2.98
N PHE A 143 -9.56 5.46 -2.62
CA PHE A 143 -9.92 4.46 -1.59
C PHE A 143 -10.56 5.11 -0.36
N TYR A 144 -10.02 6.23 0.09
CA TYR A 144 -10.48 7.02 1.25
C TYR A 144 -11.50 8.13 0.92
N SER A 145 -12.14 8.11 -0.25
CA SER A 145 -13.10 9.15 -0.69
C SER A 145 -14.46 9.13 0.03
N GLY A 146 -14.56 8.49 1.20
CA GLY A 146 -15.81 8.25 1.93
C GLY A 146 -15.55 7.66 3.32
N GLY A 147 -16.63 7.27 4.00
CA GLY A 147 -16.53 6.62 5.31
C GLY A 147 -16.08 5.15 5.23
N ILE A 148 -15.83 4.54 6.39
CA ILE A 148 -15.33 3.17 6.53
C ILE A 148 -16.20 2.14 5.79
N SER A 149 -17.53 2.32 5.75
CA SER A 149 -18.44 1.42 5.02
C SER A 149 -18.18 1.38 3.52
N VAL A 150 -17.86 2.53 2.91
CA VAL A 150 -17.51 2.61 1.47
C VAL A 150 -16.16 1.95 1.23
N PHE A 151 -15.20 2.19 2.11
CA PHE A 151 -13.89 1.56 2.05
C PHE A 151 -13.98 0.03 2.14
N ARG A 152 -14.78 -0.50 3.08
CA ARG A 152 -15.03 -1.94 3.21
C ARG A 152 -15.58 -2.55 1.92
N GLN A 153 -16.53 -1.89 1.26
CA GLN A 153 -17.05 -2.36 -0.03
C GLN A 153 -15.97 -2.41 -1.11
N LYS A 154 -15.10 -1.39 -1.16
CA LYS A 154 -13.95 -1.38 -2.07
C LYS A 154 -12.99 -2.54 -1.80
N LEU A 155 -12.71 -2.85 -0.53
CA LEU A 155 -11.87 -4.00 -0.18
C LEU A 155 -12.51 -5.36 -0.51
N VAL A 156 -13.82 -5.50 -0.35
CA VAL A 156 -14.54 -6.72 -0.80
C VAL A 156 -14.43 -6.88 -2.32
N ASN A 157 -14.57 -5.80 -3.08
CA ASN A 157 -14.40 -5.85 -4.53
C ASN A 157 -12.95 -6.14 -4.93
N LEU A 158 -11.98 -5.56 -4.22
CA LEU A 158 -10.56 -5.86 -4.39
C LEU A 158 -10.28 -7.35 -4.17
N GLU A 159 -10.78 -7.91 -3.09
CA GLU A 159 -10.67 -9.33 -2.77
C GLU A 159 -11.24 -10.20 -3.90
N LYS A 160 -12.46 -9.89 -4.37
CA LYS A 160 -13.09 -10.61 -5.48
C LYS A 160 -12.28 -10.50 -6.78
N THR A 161 -11.68 -9.37 -7.07
CA THR A 161 -10.85 -9.21 -8.27
C THR A 161 -9.56 -10.03 -8.19
N ILE A 162 -8.89 -10.01 -7.04
CA ILE A 162 -7.63 -10.74 -6.84
C ILE A 162 -7.87 -12.26 -6.77
N PHE A 163 -8.93 -12.70 -6.09
CA PHE A 163 -9.15 -14.12 -5.74
C PHE A 163 -10.37 -14.76 -6.39
N GLY A 164 -11.40 -14.00 -6.78
CA GLY A 164 -12.61 -14.54 -7.41
C GLY A 164 -12.30 -15.21 -8.77
N ASN A 165 -11.29 -14.71 -9.48
CA ASN A 165 -10.80 -15.33 -10.71
C ASN A 165 -10.03 -16.65 -10.49
N CYS A 166 -9.76 -17.05 -9.25
CA CYS A 166 -9.15 -18.35 -8.94
C CYS A 166 -10.17 -19.49 -8.84
N THR A 167 -11.48 -19.21 -8.86
CA THR A 167 -12.54 -20.23 -8.73
C THR A 167 -13.19 -20.64 -10.06
N ALA A 168 -12.88 -19.96 -11.18
CA ALA A 168 -13.46 -20.26 -12.49
C ALA A 168 -12.67 -21.29 -13.34
N VAL A 169 -11.85 -22.11 -12.70
CA VAL A 169 -11.27 -23.31 -13.34
C VAL A 169 -11.47 -24.49 -12.38
N SER A 170 -12.72 -24.94 -12.28
CA SER A 170 -13.01 -26.29 -11.80
C SER A 170 -13.64 -27.05 -12.97
N VAL A 171 -12.83 -27.98 -13.49
CA VAL A 171 -13.10 -29.21 -14.27
C VAL A 171 -14.33 -29.21 -15.18
#